data_AF-A0A960EL68-F1
#
_entry.id   AF-A0A960EL68-F1
#
_cell.length_a   1.000
_cell.length_b   1.000
_cell.length_c   1.000
_cell.angle_alpha   90.00
_cell.angle_beta   90.00
_cell.angle_gamma   90.00
#
_symmetry.space_group_name_H-M   'P 1'
#
loop_
_entity.id
_entity.type
_entity.pdbx_description
1 polymer ?
#
loop_
_entity_poly.entity_id
_entity_poly.type
_entity_poly.pdbx_seq_one_letter_code
_entity_poly.pdbx_strand_id
1 'polypeptide(L)'
;MPFSFLHAADLHLDTPFTNVGGFPDHVADALREASLQAWDQLVEEASRRQVAFVLLAGDLYDGAERGIRAQRAFLDGVTRLADEGIRTLLVHGNHDPVAEG
;
A
#
# COMPACT_ATOMS: atom_id res chain seq x y z
N MET A 1 -6.10 -26.69 3.58
CA MET A 1 -6.07 -25.29 4.03
C MET A 1 -7.44 -24.69 3.76
N PRO A 2 -8.07 -24.00 4.73
CA PRO A 2 -9.29 -23.24 4.45
C PRO A 2 -9.00 -22.10 3.47
N PHE A 3 -9.96 -21.80 2.60
CA PHE A 3 -9.83 -20.68 1.66
C PHE A 3 -9.86 -19.34 2.43
N SER A 4 -8.87 -18.50 2.20
CA SER A 4 -8.79 -17.14 2.75
C SER A 4 -8.18 -16.18 1.73
N PHE A 5 -8.55 -14.91 1.82
CA PHE A 5 -7.98 -13.82 1.04
C PHE A 5 -7.86 -12.58 1.92
N LEU A 6 -6.98 -11.66 1.55
CA LEU A 6 -6.82 -10.38 2.27
C LEU A 6 -7.47 -9.26 1.45
N HIS A 7 -8.21 -8.38 2.11
CA HIS A 7 -8.85 -7.21 1.50
C HIS A 7 -8.35 -5.93 2.20
N ALA A 8 -7.92 -4.95 1.41
CA ALA A 8 -7.54 -3.61 1.89
C ALA A 8 -7.95 -2.52 0.89
N ALA A 9 -8.01 -1.27 1.35
CA ALA A 9 -8.32 -0.07 0.57
C ALA A 9 -7.71 1.15 1.27
N ASP A 10 -7.74 2.32 0.62
CA ASP A 10 -7.43 3.62 1.22
C ASP A 10 -6.01 3.68 1.82
N LEU A 11 -5.03 3.10 1.11
CA LEU A 11 -3.64 3.04 1.60
C LEU A 11 -2.93 4.40 1.54
N HIS A 12 -3.28 5.26 0.57
CA HIS A 12 -2.69 6.58 0.38
C HIS A 12 -1.16 6.58 0.62
N LEU A 13 -0.47 5.72 -0.11
CA LEU A 13 0.94 5.41 0.11
C LEU A 13 1.78 6.67 -0.02
N ASP A 14 2.63 6.90 0.99
CA ASP A 14 3.55 8.03 1.07
C ASP A 14 2.88 9.41 1.00
N THR A 15 1.56 9.49 1.21
CA THR A 15 0.85 10.78 1.31
C THR A 15 1.36 11.53 2.54
N PRO A 16 1.87 12.77 2.38
CA PRO A 16 2.48 13.49 3.48
C PRO A 16 1.43 13.93 4.50
N PHE A 17 1.68 13.65 5.77
CA PHE A 17 0.92 14.24 6.88
C PHE A 17 1.14 15.76 6.90
N THR A 18 0.07 16.53 6.76
CA THR A 18 0.13 17.98 6.86
C THR A 18 0.25 18.42 8.33
N ASN A 19 0.90 19.57 8.56
CA ASN A 19 1.03 20.19 9.89
C ASN A 19 1.81 19.39 10.96
N VAL A 20 2.72 18.49 10.57
CA VAL A 20 3.52 17.71 11.52
C VAL A 20 4.65 18.49 12.22
N GLY A 21 4.90 19.75 11.85
CA GLY A 21 6.01 20.56 12.40
C GLY A 21 5.91 20.91 13.89
N GLY A 22 4.77 20.64 14.53
CA GLY A 22 4.58 20.79 15.98
C GLY A 22 4.97 19.55 16.80
N PHE A 23 5.28 18.43 16.15
CA PHE A 23 5.66 17.19 16.82
C PHE A 23 7.18 17.05 16.97
N PRO A 24 7.67 16.27 17.96
CA PRO A 24 9.07 15.85 18.00
C PRO A 24 9.48 15.13 16.71
N ASP A 25 10.72 15.30 16.28
CA ASP A 25 11.22 14.76 15.00
C ASP A 25 10.91 13.26 14.81
N HIS A 26 11.13 12.45 15.85
CA HIS A 26 10.86 11.01 15.80
C HIS A 26 9.39 10.66 15.52
N VAL A 27 8.44 11.50 15.97
CA VAL A 27 7.01 11.30 15.72
C VAL A 27 6.68 11.73 14.29
N ALA A 28 7.24 12.86 13.85
CA ALA A 28 7.05 13.34 12.48
C ALA A 28 7.59 12.31 11.46
N ASP A 29 8.75 11.71 11.74
CA ASP A 29 9.32 10.65 10.92
C ASP A 29 8.47 9.38 10.96
N ALA A 30 8.02 8.93 12.14
CA ALA A 30 7.12 7.78 12.23
C ALA A 30 5.82 7.99 11.43
N LEU A 31 5.24 9.20 11.46
CA LEU A 31 4.06 9.53 10.66
C LEU A 31 4.37 9.47 9.16
N ARG A 32 5.48 10.03 8.70
CA ARG A 32 5.89 9.95 7.28
C ARG A 32 6.07 8.51 6.80
N GLU A 33 6.52 7.61 7.66
CA GLU A 33 6.76 6.20 7.33
C GLU A 33 5.51 5.32 7.44
N ALA A 34 4.46 5.78 8.12
CA ALA A 34 3.37 4.94 8.59
C ALA A 34 2.64 4.17 7.47
N SER A 35 2.31 4.83 6.35
CA SER A 35 1.58 4.20 5.25
C SER A 35 2.41 3.15 4.52
N LEU A 36 3.72 3.37 4.37
CA LEU A 36 4.63 2.39 3.78
C LEU A 36 4.88 1.20 4.70
N GLN A 37 4.99 1.43 6.01
CA GLN A 37 5.08 0.37 7.00
C GLN A 37 3.79 -0.47 7.03
N ALA A 38 2.62 0.17 6.93
CA ALA A 38 1.35 -0.54 6.85
C ALA A 38 1.27 -1.44 5.61
N TRP A 39 1.76 -0.96 4.46
CA TRP A 39 1.88 -1.77 3.24
C TRP A 39 2.80 -2.97 3.40
N ASP A 40 3.99 -2.78 3.99
CA ASP A 40 4.93 -3.88 4.22
C ASP A 40 4.34 -4.95 5.16
N GLN A 41 3.68 -4.53 6.25
CA GLN A 41 3.01 -5.43 7.17
C GLN A 41 1.84 -6.18 6.52
N LEU A 42 1.10 -5.54 5.61
CA LEU A 42 0.04 -6.19 4.84
C LEU A 42 0.61 -7.31 3.95
N VAL A 43 1.70 -7.02 3.24
CA VAL A 43 2.41 -8.00 2.41
C VAL A 43 2.91 -9.15 3.27
N GLU A 44 3.56 -8.87 4.40
CA GLU A 44 4.04 -9.89 5.33
C GLU A 44 2.90 -10.76 5.87
N GLU A 45 1.77 -10.18 6.26
CA GLU A 45 0.61 -10.93 6.75
C GLU A 45 -0.03 -11.80 5.66
N ALA A 46 -0.09 -11.32 4.41
CA ALA A 46 -0.56 -12.10 3.27
C ALA A 46 0.33 -13.33 3.02
N SER A 47 1.65 -13.12 2.99
CA SER A 47 2.66 -14.18 2.88
C SER A 47 2.58 -15.16 4.06
N ARG A 48 2.59 -14.66 5.30
CA ARG A 48 2.57 -15.51 6.51
C ARG A 48 1.33 -16.40 6.57
N ARG A 49 0.18 -15.90 6.11
CA ARG A 49 -1.10 -16.64 6.09
C ARG A 49 -1.29 -17.49 4.84
N GLN A 50 -0.44 -17.34 3.83
CA GLN A 50 -0.55 -18.03 2.54
C GLN A 50 -1.96 -17.86 1.95
N VAL A 51 -2.41 -16.60 1.87
CA VAL A 51 -3.74 -16.25 1.34
C VAL A 51 -3.82 -16.58 -0.15
N ALA A 52 -5.04 -16.87 -0.64
CA ALA A 52 -5.25 -17.21 -2.04
C ALA A 52 -4.99 -16.02 -3.00
N PHE A 53 -5.26 -14.81 -2.53
CA PHE A 53 -4.97 -13.55 -3.20
C PHE A 53 -5.12 -12.37 -2.23
N VAL A 54 -4.63 -11.21 -2.66
CA VAL A 54 -4.86 -9.89 -2.04
C VAL A 54 -5.77 -9.09 -2.96
N LEU A 55 -6.80 -8.45 -2.41
CA LEU A 55 -7.67 -7.50 -3.09
C LEU A 55 -7.43 -6.09 -2.54
N LEU A 56 -7.01 -5.19 -3.40
CA LEU A 56 -6.82 -3.76 -3.15
C LEU A 56 -7.99 -3.02 -3.82
N ALA A 57 -8.89 -2.47 -3.00
CA ALA A 57 -10.18 -1.94 -3.45
C ALA A 57 -10.19 -0.42 -3.71
N GLY A 58 -9.02 0.17 -3.98
CA GLY A 58 -8.87 1.56 -4.42
C GLY A 58 -8.10 2.45 -3.46
N ASP A 59 -7.86 3.67 -3.93
CA ASP A 59 -7.17 4.77 -3.24
C ASP A 59 -5.79 4.36 -2.71
N LEU A 60 -4.98 3.81 -3.62
CA LEU A 60 -3.58 3.47 -3.34
C LEU A 60 -2.71 4.71 -3.19
N TYR A 61 -3.01 5.76 -3.95
CA TYR A 61 -2.27 7.02 -3.97
C TYR A 61 -3.23 8.18 -3.70
N ASP A 62 -2.70 9.31 -3.22
CA ASP A 62 -3.47 10.55 -3.15
C ASP A 62 -3.05 11.50 -4.28
N GLY A 63 -3.87 11.56 -5.34
CA GLY A 63 -3.71 12.50 -6.44
C GLY A 63 -2.94 11.98 -7.66
N ALA A 64 -2.76 12.87 -8.64
CA ALA A 64 -2.20 12.53 -9.95
C ALA A 64 -0.70 12.17 -9.91
N GLU A 65 0.03 12.76 -8.95
CA GLU A 65 1.47 12.53 -8.79
C GLU A 65 1.72 11.34 -7.86
N ARG A 66 1.90 10.17 -8.45
CA ARG A 66 2.35 8.97 -7.75
C ARG A 66 3.80 9.20 -7.32
N GLY A 67 4.07 9.45 -6.04
CA GLY A 67 5.45 9.61 -5.55
C GLY A 67 6.32 8.41 -5.93
N ILE A 68 7.56 8.64 -6.41
CA ILE A 68 8.48 7.57 -6.84
C ILE A 68 8.69 6.54 -5.73
N ARG A 69 8.75 7.00 -4.48
CA ARG A 69 8.91 6.16 -3.30
C ARG A 69 7.69 5.26 -3.07
N ALA A 70 6.47 5.80 -3.14
CA ALA A 70 5.24 5.03 -3.07
C ALA A 70 5.16 3.97 -4.18
N GLN A 71 5.44 4.35 -5.43
CA GLN A 71 5.44 3.43 -6.57
C GLN A 71 6.44 2.29 -6.38
N ARG A 72 7.63 2.62 -5.90
CA ARG A 72 8.68 1.64 -5.66
C ARG A 72 8.28 0.65 -4.58
N ALA A 73 7.81 1.14 -3.43
CA ALA A 73 7.36 0.30 -2.32
C ALA A 73 6.19 -0.62 -2.73
N PHE A 74 5.23 -0.07 -3.48
CA PHE A 74 4.12 -0.85 -4.03
C PHE A 74 4.61 -1.97 -4.96
N LEU A 75 5.46 -1.64 -5.94
CA LEU A 75 6.02 -2.62 -6.87
C LEU A 75 6.80 -3.71 -6.14
N ASP A 76 7.68 -3.34 -5.21
CA ASP A 76 8.48 -4.29 -4.44
C ASP A 76 7.57 -5.26 -3.63
N GLY A 77 6.49 -4.75 -3.03
CA GLY A 77 5.52 -5.58 -2.30
C GLY A 77 4.72 -6.52 -3.20
N VAL A 78 4.23 -6.02 -4.35
CA VAL A 78 3.50 -6.85 -5.33
C VAL A 78 4.41 -7.92 -5.93
N THR A 79 5.67 -7.61 -6.22
CA THR A 79 6.66 -8.59 -6.67
C THR A 79 6.89 -9.68 -5.64
N ARG A 80 7.05 -9.34 -4.36
CA ARG A 80 7.18 -10.34 -3.27
C ARG A 80 5.98 -11.28 -3.21
N LEU A 81 4.75 -10.76 -3.29
CA LEU A 81 3.54 -11.58 -3.31
C LEU A 81 3.51 -12.49 -4.55
N ALA A 82 3.90 -11.97 -5.72
CA ALA A 82 3.92 -12.72 -6.96
C ALA A 82 4.96 -13.87 -6.93
N ASP A 83 6.13 -13.64 -6.37
CA ASP A 83 7.19 -14.66 -6.20
C ASP A 83 6.73 -15.81 -5.28
N GLU A 84 5.84 -15.53 -4.32
CA GLU A 84 5.19 -16.52 -3.46
C GLU A 84 3.92 -17.14 -4.08
N GLY A 85 3.54 -16.76 -5.29
CA GLY A 85 2.35 -17.26 -5.97
C GLY A 85 1.03 -16.64 -5.49
N ILE A 86 1.08 -15.56 -4.72
CA ILE A 86 -0.09 -14.81 -4.22
C ILE A 86 -0.45 -13.73 -5.24
N ARG A 87 -1.62 -13.84 -5.85
CA ARG A 87 -2.10 -12.84 -6.82
C ARG A 87 -2.55 -11.57 -6.11
N THR A 88 -2.22 -10.41 -6.68
CA THR A 88 -2.77 -9.11 -6.26
C THR A 88 -3.81 -8.65 -7.28
N LEU A 89 -5.02 -8.38 -6.83
CA LEU A 89 -6.11 -7.81 -7.62
C LEU A 89 -6.30 -6.35 -7.19
N LEU A 90 -6.34 -5.43 -8.15
CA LEU A 90 -6.46 -4.00 -7.89
C LEU A 90 -7.69 -3.43 -8.61
N VAL A 91 -8.46 -2.62 -7.89
CA VAL A 91 -9.50 -1.75 -8.44
C VAL A 91 -9.05 -0.31 -8.20
N HIS A 92 -9.23 0.58 -9.18
CA HIS A 92 -8.92 2.00 -9.02
C HIS A 92 -10.00 2.71 -8.21
N GLY A 93 -9.57 3.49 -7.21
CA GLY A 93 -10.42 4.42 -6.47
C GLY A 93 -10.54 5.76 -7.18
N ASN A 94 -11.25 6.71 -6.56
CA ASN A 94 -11.44 8.05 -7.12
C ASN A 94 -10.19 8.94 -7.03
N HIS A 95 -9.24 8.61 -6.15
CA HIS A 95 -7.94 9.28 -6.07
C HIS A 95 -6.87 8.68 -6.99
N ASP A 96 -7.10 7.46 -7.49
CA ASP A 96 -6.23 6.86 -8.51
C ASP A 96 -6.57 7.47 -9.87
N PRO A 97 -5.67 8.28 -10.47
CA PRO A 97 -5.98 9.01 -11.70
C PRO A 97 -6.33 8.04 -12.84
N VAL A 98 -7.51 8.22 -13.43
CA VAL A 98 -7.91 7.60 -14.70
C VAL A 98 -7.23 8.35 -15.84
N ALA A 99 -5.91 8.28 -15.93
CA ALA A 99 -5.24 8.64 -17.16
C ALA A 99 -5.24 7.39 -18.05
N GLU A 100 -5.90 7.47 -19.21
CA GLU A 100 -5.66 6.52 -20.29
C GLU A 100 -4.15 6.43 -20.52
N GLY A 101 -3.62 5.21 -20.42
CA GLY A 101 -2.21 4.93 -20.66
C GLY A 101 -1.80 5.20 -22.11
#